data_AF-A0A0C9YWM6-F1
#
_entry.id   AF-A0A0C9YWM6-F1
#
_cell.length_a   1.000
_cell.length_b   1.000
_cell.length_c   1.000
_cell.angle_alpha   90.00
_cell.angle_beta   90.00
_cell.angle_gamma   90.00
#
_symmetry.space_group_name_H-M   'P 1'
#
loop_
_entity.id
_entity.type
_entity.pdbx_description
1 polymer ?
#
loop_
_entity_poly.entity_id
_entity_poly.type
_entity_poly.pdbx_seq_one_letter_code
_entity_poly.pdbx_strand_id
1 'polypeptide(L)'
;MAEIHLRECSSVTSSPRRKPPPNSARISVPFEYTASDDGTDENLLVLLHGLGDTHVPFAKLGRSLNLPQTATLALRAPEQIPFLYEQAYQWYTSFDPLGDLIDRPNPTPALDLLRIVISHLVDDCNWPPLRIHLFGFAQGGSVAVESVVSWWKGELARTRKLQVTENREHDEEDDDRRGNITRQLGSVVTVGGPLLSYPTVEKPCPTPLLIFHRGSLCKSAFASFSKAFAKVQEVERRDSGRDARMPCSKDEWEPIMRFWSEVLGRRTGEDLYEVMSGAT
;
A
#
# COMPACT_ATOMS: atom_id res chain seq x y z
N MET A 1 46.57 -18.92 0.36
CA MET A 1 45.37 -19.50 -0.26
C MET A 1 44.19 -18.77 0.37
N ALA A 2 43.34 -18.10 -0.41
CA ALA A 2 42.19 -17.39 0.13
C ALA A 2 41.12 -18.40 0.55
N GLU A 3 40.67 -18.30 1.80
CA GLU A 3 39.67 -19.18 2.38
C GLU A 3 38.27 -18.71 1.97
N ILE A 4 37.64 -19.41 1.03
CA ILE A 4 36.31 -19.06 0.50
C ILE A 4 35.27 -19.69 1.42
N HIS A 5 34.52 -18.85 2.14
CA HIS A 5 33.38 -19.26 2.93
C HIS A 5 32.09 -19.13 2.10
N LEU A 6 31.48 -20.25 1.75
CA LEU A 6 30.16 -20.30 1.13
C LEU A 6 29.11 -20.37 2.24
N ARG A 7 28.26 -19.34 2.37
CA ARG A 7 27.12 -19.37 3.28
C ARG A 7 25.86 -19.67 2.48
N GLU A 8 25.21 -20.79 2.79
CA GLU A 8 23.87 -21.07 2.31
C GLU A 8 22.91 -20.04 2.95
N CYS A 9 22.21 -19.26 2.13
CA CYS A 9 21.13 -18.41 2.61
C CYS A 9 20.02 -19.34 3.10
N SER A 10 20.00 -19.56 4.42
CA SER A 10 19.02 -20.35 5.16
C SER A 10 17.63 -20.24 4.54
N SER A 11 17.11 -21.38 4.10
CA SER A 11 15.77 -21.59 3.53
C SER A 11 14.68 -21.25 4.55
N VAL A 12 14.40 -19.96 4.71
CA VAL A 12 13.20 -19.49 5.41
C VAL A 12 12.01 -19.85 4.53
N THR A 13 11.34 -20.96 4.85
CA THR A 13 10.01 -21.42 4.35
C THR A 13 9.47 -20.55 3.21
N SER A 14 9.92 -20.83 2.00
CA SER A 14 9.79 -19.87 0.91
C SER A 14 8.33 -19.80 0.47
N SER A 15 7.69 -18.64 0.66
CA SER A 15 6.28 -18.46 0.27
C SER A 15 6.09 -18.84 -1.22
N PRO A 16 4.95 -19.40 -1.64
CA PRO A 16 4.83 -19.96 -2.98
C PRO A 16 5.14 -18.90 -4.05
N ARG A 17 5.81 -19.31 -5.14
CA ARG A 17 6.20 -18.38 -6.23
C ARG A 17 4.98 -17.72 -6.87
N ARG A 18 3.87 -18.43 -7.00
CA ARG A 18 2.57 -17.85 -7.37
C ARG A 18 1.64 -17.88 -6.17
N LYS A 19 0.90 -16.80 -5.98
CA LYS A 19 -0.05 -16.68 -4.87
C LYS A 19 -1.49 -16.91 -5.35
N PRO A 20 -2.37 -17.45 -4.49
CA PRO A 20 -3.78 -17.60 -4.84
C PRO A 20 -4.39 -16.25 -5.24
N PRO A 21 -5.18 -16.19 -6.33
CA PRO A 21 -5.88 -14.96 -6.70
C PRO A 21 -6.98 -14.64 -5.68
N PRO A 22 -7.29 -13.36 -5.43
CA PRO A 22 -8.36 -12.96 -4.52
C PRO A 22 -9.74 -13.50 -4.93
N ASN A 23 -10.55 -13.87 -3.94
CA ASN A 23 -11.87 -14.46 -4.16
C ASN A 23 -12.98 -13.39 -4.19
N SER A 24 -13.80 -13.41 -5.24
CA SER A 24 -14.96 -12.50 -5.40
C SER A 24 -16.05 -12.68 -4.35
N ALA A 25 -16.13 -13.82 -3.66
CA ALA A 25 -17.04 -14.00 -2.54
C ALA A 25 -16.59 -13.25 -1.27
N ARG A 26 -15.30 -12.89 -1.16
CA ARG A 26 -14.72 -12.17 0.00
C ARG A 26 -14.60 -10.67 -0.24
N ILE A 27 -14.42 -10.26 -1.50
CA ILE A 27 -14.33 -8.85 -1.90
C ILE A 27 -15.67 -8.43 -2.51
N SER A 28 -16.46 -7.64 -1.77
CA SER A 28 -17.84 -7.27 -2.13
C SER A 28 -17.95 -6.17 -3.21
N VAL A 29 -16.89 -5.93 -3.97
CA VAL A 29 -16.87 -4.96 -5.08
C VAL A 29 -16.20 -5.60 -6.29
N PRO A 30 -16.52 -5.16 -7.52
CA PRO A 30 -15.76 -5.58 -8.68
C PRO A 30 -14.30 -5.16 -8.61
N PHE A 31 -13.44 -6.06 -9.06
CA PHE A 31 -12.00 -5.87 -9.11
C PHE A 31 -11.40 -6.65 -10.27
N GLU A 32 -10.17 -6.28 -10.62
CA GLU A 32 -9.37 -6.99 -11.62
C GLU A 32 -8.01 -7.33 -11.00
N TYR A 33 -7.70 -8.63 -10.95
CA TYR A 33 -6.42 -9.16 -10.48
C TYR A 33 -5.59 -9.64 -11.67
N THR A 34 -4.32 -9.26 -11.73
CA THR A 34 -3.36 -9.80 -12.68
C THR A 34 -2.13 -10.29 -11.91
N ALA A 35 -1.76 -11.57 -12.08
CA ALA A 35 -0.52 -12.12 -11.52
C ALA A 35 0.71 -11.47 -12.17
N SER A 36 1.89 -11.62 -11.58
CA SER A 36 3.11 -11.05 -12.16
C SER A 36 3.48 -11.71 -13.50
N ASP A 37 3.95 -10.90 -14.45
CA ASP A 37 4.32 -11.34 -15.80
C ASP A 37 5.53 -12.30 -15.81
N ASP A 38 6.41 -12.20 -14.82
CA ASP A 38 7.57 -13.10 -14.65
C ASP A 38 7.22 -14.40 -13.89
N GLY A 39 5.95 -14.56 -13.52
CA GLY A 39 5.44 -15.73 -12.81
C GLY A 39 5.85 -15.84 -11.34
N THR A 40 6.46 -14.79 -10.77
CA THR A 40 6.81 -14.70 -9.35
C THR A 40 6.05 -13.57 -8.66
N ASP A 41 5.05 -13.92 -7.87
CA ASP A 41 4.22 -13.01 -7.09
C ASP A 41 4.93 -12.64 -5.76
N GLU A 42 6.01 -11.87 -5.82
CA GLU A 42 6.72 -11.42 -4.61
C GLU A 42 6.05 -10.19 -3.99
N ASN A 43 5.53 -9.28 -4.82
CA ASN A 43 4.86 -8.04 -4.43
C ASN A 43 3.44 -7.97 -4.97
N LEU A 44 2.56 -7.26 -4.27
CA LEU A 44 1.22 -6.93 -4.73
C LEU A 44 1.03 -5.42 -4.73
N LEU A 45 0.63 -4.85 -5.86
CA LEU A 45 0.22 -3.46 -5.98
C LEU A 45 -1.30 -3.34 -6.03
N VAL A 46 -1.90 -2.78 -4.98
CA VAL A 46 -3.33 -2.47 -4.90
C VAL A 46 -3.56 -1.06 -5.43
N LEU A 47 -4.44 -0.94 -6.43
CA LEU A 47 -4.69 0.29 -7.20
C LEU A 47 -6.09 0.83 -6.89
N LEU A 48 -6.15 2.09 -6.46
CA LEU A 48 -7.39 2.79 -6.09
C LEU A 48 -7.62 4.01 -7.00
N HIS A 49 -8.70 3.97 -7.78
CA HIS A 49 -9.02 5.01 -8.76
C HIS A 49 -9.55 6.31 -8.12
N GLY A 50 -9.59 7.39 -8.91
CA GLY A 50 -10.13 8.69 -8.49
C GLY A 50 -11.66 8.75 -8.55
N LEU A 51 -12.22 9.86 -8.06
CA LEU A 51 -13.65 10.15 -8.12
C LEU A 51 -14.15 10.11 -9.57
N GLY A 52 -15.27 9.42 -9.79
CA GLY A 52 -15.94 9.38 -11.09
C GLY A 52 -15.38 8.35 -12.07
N ASP A 53 -14.41 7.55 -11.65
CA ASP A 53 -13.78 6.53 -12.49
C ASP A 53 -14.26 5.11 -12.09
N THR A 54 -13.67 4.10 -12.72
CA THR A 54 -13.79 2.68 -12.40
C THR A 54 -12.40 2.07 -12.19
N HIS A 55 -12.37 0.83 -11.73
CA HIS A 55 -11.14 0.03 -11.67
C HIS A 55 -10.51 -0.30 -13.03
N VAL A 56 -11.26 -0.25 -14.14
CA VAL A 56 -10.80 -0.80 -15.43
C VAL A 56 -9.58 -0.05 -16.00
N PRO A 57 -9.54 1.31 -16.03
CA PRO A 57 -8.34 2.02 -16.44
C PRO A 57 -7.15 1.75 -15.50
N PHE A 58 -7.40 1.58 -14.21
CA PHE A 58 -6.35 1.29 -13.22
C PHE A 58 -5.80 -0.12 -13.33
N ALA A 59 -6.61 -1.10 -13.76
CA ALA A 59 -6.12 -2.44 -14.07
C ALA A 59 -5.17 -2.43 -15.28
N LYS A 60 -5.53 -1.66 -16.33
CA LYS A 60 -4.65 -1.44 -17.48
C LYS A 60 -3.37 -0.71 -17.08
N LEU A 61 -3.48 0.31 -16.24
CA LEU A 61 -2.32 1.02 -15.70
C LEU A 61 -1.40 0.05 -14.97
N GLY A 62 -1.91 -0.73 -14.02
CA GLY A 62 -1.14 -1.70 -13.25
C GLY A 62 -0.30 -2.62 -14.13
N ARG A 63 -0.90 -3.19 -15.18
CA ARG A 63 -0.17 -3.99 -16.18
C ARG A 63 0.88 -3.18 -16.94
N SER A 64 0.55 -1.97 -17.38
CA SER A 64 1.47 -1.15 -18.16
C SER A 64 2.72 -0.70 -17.40
N LEU A 65 2.69 -0.71 -16.06
CA LEU A 65 3.86 -0.39 -15.23
C LEU A 65 4.97 -1.45 -15.34
N ASN A 66 4.63 -2.70 -15.70
CA ASN A 66 5.57 -3.82 -15.85
C ASN A 66 6.55 -3.94 -14.67
N LEU A 67 6.05 -3.84 -13.45
CA LEU A 67 6.87 -3.93 -12.25
C LEU A 67 7.36 -5.38 -12.05
N PRO A 68 8.66 -5.60 -11.76
CA PRO A 68 9.21 -6.94 -11.61
C PRO A 68 8.60 -7.63 -10.40
N GLN A 69 8.30 -8.91 -10.52
CA GLN A 69 7.76 -9.78 -9.48
C GLN A 69 6.56 -9.20 -8.74
N THR A 70 5.73 -8.43 -9.45
CA THR A 70 4.62 -7.67 -8.88
C THR A 70 3.31 -8.06 -9.54
N ALA A 71 2.40 -8.63 -8.76
CA ALA A 71 1.00 -8.78 -9.12
C ALA A 71 0.25 -7.46 -8.91
N THR A 72 -0.88 -7.28 -9.57
CA THR A 72 -1.71 -6.07 -9.46
C THR A 72 -3.16 -6.40 -9.12
N LEU A 73 -3.77 -5.56 -8.30
CA LEU A 73 -5.18 -5.64 -7.91
C LEU A 73 -5.82 -4.26 -8.02
N ALA A 74 -6.67 -4.04 -9.03
CA ALA A 74 -7.43 -2.80 -9.15
C ALA A 74 -8.84 -2.99 -8.59
N LEU A 75 -9.20 -2.17 -7.61
CA LEU A 75 -10.49 -2.23 -6.91
C LEU A 75 -11.41 -1.12 -7.40
N ARG A 76 -12.70 -1.43 -7.58
CA ARG A 76 -13.72 -0.41 -7.82
C ARG A 76 -14.21 0.17 -6.50
N ALA A 77 -14.44 1.46 -6.47
CA ALA A 77 -15.05 2.10 -5.32
C ALA A 77 -16.48 1.57 -5.09
N PRO A 78 -16.94 1.50 -3.82
CA PRO A 78 -18.18 0.81 -3.45
C PRO A 78 -19.45 1.58 -3.85
N GLU A 79 -19.39 2.91 -3.96
CA GLU A 79 -20.56 3.75 -4.19
C GLU A 79 -20.61 4.25 -5.64
N GLN A 80 -21.74 4.04 -6.32
CA GLN A 80 -21.96 4.63 -7.63
C GLN A 80 -22.43 6.08 -7.47
N ILE A 81 -21.87 6.99 -8.26
CA ILE A 81 -22.32 8.39 -8.26
C ILE A 81 -23.73 8.46 -8.87
N PRO A 82 -24.73 9.02 -8.15
CA PRO A 82 -26.08 9.13 -8.66
C PRO A 82 -26.18 10.01 -9.91
N PHE A 83 -27.20 9.73 -10.74
CA PHE A 83 -27.61 10.58 -11.88
C PHE A 83 -26.60 10.78 -13.02
N LEU A 84 -25.50 10.02 -13.05
CA LEU A 84 -24.58 9.99 -14.20
C LEU A 84 -24.96 8.86 -15.17
N TYR A 85 -24.90 9.14 -16.47
CA TYR A 85 -25.12 8.15 -17.53
C TYR A 85 -23.95 7.15 -17.63
N GLU A 86 -22.76 7.60 -17.27
CA GLU A 86 -21.53 6.80 -17.31
C GLU A 86 -21.36 6.01 -16.01
N GLN A 87 -20.61 4.91 -16.08
CA GLN A 87 -20.22 4.13 -14.92
C GLN A 87 -19.16 4.90 -14.11
N ALA A 88 -19.61 5.69 -13.15
CA ALA A 88 -18.78 6.55 -12.32
C ALA A 88 -18.96 6.19 -10.84
N TYR A 89 -17.85 5.94 -10.14
CA TYR A 89 -17.87 5.49 -8.73
C TYR A 89 -17.04 6.41 -7.83
N GLN A 90 -17.39 6.42 -6.55
CA GLN A 90 -16.74 7.21 -5.50
C GLN A 90 -16.43 6.35 -4.28
N TRP A 91 -15.33 6.66 -3.60
CA TRP A 91 -14.93 5.96 -2.38
C TRP A 91 -15.62 6.52 -1.15
N TYR A 92 -15.93 7.81 -1.20
CA TYR A 92 -16.68 8.53 -0.21
C TYR A 92 -17.42 9.67 -0.90
N THR A 93 -18.55 10.08 -0.33
CA THR A 93 -19.35 11.17 -0.86
C THR A 93 -18.55 12.47 -0.86
N SER A 94 -18.38 13.07 -2.03
CA SER A 94 -17.66 14.34 -2.21
C SER A 94 -18.58 15.56 -2.29
N PHE A 95 -19.84 15.37 -2.67
CA PHE A 95 -20.80 16.45 -2.88
C PHE A 95 -22.03 16.25 -2.00
N ASP A 96 -22.54 17.33 -1.44
CA ASP A 96 -23.84 17.31 -0.76
C ASP A 96 -25.00 17.29 -1.80
N PRO A 97 -26.26 17.17 -1.36
CA PRO A 97 -27.41 17.17 -2.28
C PRO A 97 -27.58 18.46 -3.10
N LEU A 98 -26.94 19.57 -2.72
CA LEU A 98 -26.95 20.84 -3.46
C LEU A 98 -25.81 20.91 -4.49
N GLY A 99 -24.87 19.97 -4.45
CA GLY A 99 -23.70 19.91 -5.32
C GLY A 99 -22.47 20.64 -4.74
N ASP A 100 -22.54 21.10 -3.48
CA ASP A 100 -21.42 21.74 -2.81
C ASP A 100 -20.41 20.70 -2.31
N LEU A 101 -19.12 21.06 -2.32
CA LEU A 101 -18.06 20.16 -1.87
C LEU A 101 -18.13 19.96 -0.36
N ILE A 102 -18.10 18.70 0.07
CA ILE A 102 -18.04 18.36 1.49
C ILE A 102 -16.61 18.57 2.00
N ASP A 103 -16.42 19.51 2.92
CA ASP A 103 -15.10 19.83 3.49
C ASP A 103 -14.45 18.65 4.24
N ARG A 104 -15.26 17.86 4.93
CA ARG A 104 -14.81 16.72 5.75
C ARG A 104 -15.60 15.47 5.39
N PRO A 105 -15.30 14.85 4.24
CA PRO A 105 -16.00 13.66 3.80
C PRO A 105 -15.70 12.48 4.72
N ASN A 106 -16.61 11.51 4.76
CA ASN A 106 -16.47 10.31 5.59
C ASN A 106 -15.90 9.13 4.78
N PRO A 107 -14.62 8.76 4.93
CA PRO A 107 -14.02 7.63 4.21
C PRO A 107 -14.33 6.27 4.84
N THR A 108 -15.03 6.18 5.97
CA THR A 108 -15.22 4.93 6.74
C THR A 108 -15.70 3.75 5.88
N PRO A 109 -16.69 3.87 4.99
CA PRO A 109 -17.12 2.74 4.17
C PRO A 109 -15.99 2.15 3.30
N ALA A 110 -15.16 3.01 2.70
CA ALA A 110 -13.99 2.58 1.94
C ALA A 110 -12.93 1.93 2.84
N LEU A 111 -12.69 2.46 4.04
CA LEU A 111 -11.73 1.90 4.97
C LEU A 111 -12.16 0.52 5.50
N ASP A 112 -13.46 0.32 5.72
CA ASP A 112 -14.00 -0.98 6.10
C ASP A 112 -13.83 -2.02 4.99
N LEU A 113 -14.11 -1.64 3.75
CA LEU A 113 -13.84 -2.47 2.58
C LEU A 113 -12.35 -2.82 2.48
N LEU A 114 -11.46 -1.84 2.54
CA LEU A 114 -10.01 -2.07 2.43
C LEU A 114 -9.48 -2.92 3.57
N ARG A 115 -10.02 -2.79 4.78
CA ARG A 115 -9.69 -3.68 5.90
C ARG A 115 -10.03 -5.13 5.57
N ILE A 116 -11.24 -5.40 5.06
CA ILE A 116 -11.67 -6.75 4.66
C ILE A 116 -10.77 -7.29 3.55
N VAL A 117 -10.49 -6.47 2.53
CA VAL A 117 -9.62 -6.85 1.41
C VAL A 117 -8.21 -7.19 1.89
N ILE A 118 -7.57 -6.33 2.69
CA ILE A 118 -6.20 -6.57 3.18
C ILE A 118 -6.17 -7.81 4.08
N SER A 119 -7.14 -8.00 4.97
CA SER A 119 -7.24 -9.23 5.76
C SER A 119 -7.36 -10.47 4.88
N HIS A 120 -8.22 -10.46 3.85
CA HIS A 120 -8.33 -11.57 2.91
C HIS A 120 -7.03 -11.84 2.14
N LEU A 121 -6.32 -10.78 1.71
CA LEU A 121 -5.04 -10.91 1.03
C LEU A 121 -3.98 -11.56 1.92
N VAL A 122 -3.95 -11.19 3.20
CA VAL A 122 -2.97 -11.69 4.17
C VAL A 122 -3.31 -13.12 4.60
N ASP A 123 -4.55 -13.36 5.00
CA ASP A 123 -4.96 -14.59 5.67
C ASP A 123 -5.28 -15.71 4.68
N ASP A 124 -5.94 -15.40 3.56
CA ASP A 124 -6.40 -16.41 2.58
C ASP A 124 -5.55 -16.47 1.31
N CYS A 125 -4.91 -15.37 0.91
CA CYS A 125 -4.11 -15.29 -0.33
C CYS A 125 -2.59 -15.33 -0.09
N ASN A 126 -2.16 -15.52 1.16
CA ASN A 126 -0.76 -15.67 1.56
C ASN A 126 0.15 -14.48 1.16
N TRP A 127 -0.39 -13.25 1.10
CA TRP A 127 0.42 -12.05 0.91
C TRP A 127 0.99 -11.57 2.25
N PRO A 128 2.33 -11.54 2.43
CA PRO A 128 2.91 -10.91 3.59
C PRO A 128 2.57 -9.41 3.60
N PRO A 129 2.16 -8.80 4.73
CA PRO A 129 1.80 -7.38 4.78
C PRO A 129 2.88 -6.46 4.18
N LEU A 130 4.15 -6.74 4.46
CA LEU A 130 5.31 -5.98 3.95
C LEU A 130 5.47 -6.03 2.41
N ARG A 131 4.75 -6.92 1.73
CA ARG A 131 4.74 -7.08 0.27
C ARG A 131 3.48 -6.50 -0.38
N ILE A 132 2.58 -5.90 0.40
CA ILE A 132 1.38 -5.24 -0.10
C ILE A 132 1.67 -3.74 -0.20
N HIS A 133 1.58 -3.21 -1.41
CA HIS A 133 1.82 -1.82 -1.76
C HIS A 133 0.52 -1.18 -2.23
N LEU A 134 0.27 0.07 -1.87
CA LEU A 134 -0.93 0.79 -2.29
C LEU A 134 -0.55 1.95 -3.22
N PHE A 135 -1.34 2.13 -4.28
CA PHE A 135 -1.29 3.30 -5.15
C PHE A 135 -2.69 3.86 -5.28
N GLY A 136 -2.83 5.17 -5.08
CA GLY A 136 -4.12 5.83 -5.21
C GLY A 136 -4.04 7.20 -5.85
N PHE A 137 -5.08 7.55 -6.60
CA PHE A 137 -5.24 8.86 -7.23
C PHE A 137 -6.43 9.63 -6.65
N ALA A 138 -6.26 10.92 -6.35
CA ALA A 138 -7.31 11.78 -5.79
C ALA A 138 -8.00 11.11 -4.59
N GLN A 139 -9.32 10.83 -4.66
CA GLN A 139 -10.03 10.08 -3.61
C GLN A 139 -9.38 8.73 -3.29
N GLY A 140 -8.97 7.96 -4.31
CA GLY A 140 -8.26 6.70 -4.11
C GLY A 140 -6.92 6.90 -3.40
N GLY A 141 -6.24 8.03 -3.63
CA GLY A 141 -5.02 8.42 -2.90
C GLY A 141 -5.29 8.66 -1.43
N SER A 142 -6.37 9.39 -1.11
CA SER A 142 -6.85 9.58 0.26
C SER A 142 -7.17 8.26 0.95
N VAL A 143 -7.94 7.38 0.30
CA VAL A 143 -8.28 6.06 0.85
C VAL A 143 -7.03 5.21 1.06
N ALA A 144 -6.06 5.26 0.15
CA ALA A 144 -4.81 4.51 0.29
C ALA A 144 -4.08 4.90 1.58
N VAL A 145 -3.82 6.19 1.78
CA VAL A 145 -3.09 6.68 2.96
C VAL A 145 -3.86 6.45 4.26
N GLU A 146 -5.17 6.69 4.27
CA GLU A 146 -6.03 6.43 5.43
C GLU A 146 -6.06 4.93 5.78
N SER A 147 -6.10 4.05 4.78
CA SER A 147 -6.09 2.61 4.99
C SER A 147 -4.79 2.13 5.62
N VAL A 148 -3.63 2.65 5.18
CA VAL A 148 -2.33 2.32 5.80
C VAL A 148 -2.26 2.82 7.25
N VAL A 149 -2.72 4.04 7.52
CA VAL A 149 -2.77 4.58 8.89
C VAL A 149 -3.71 3.76 9.79
N SER A 150 -4.89 3.40 9.28
CA SER A 150 -5.88 2.56 9.98
C SER A 150 -5.31 1.18 10.29
N TRP A 151 -4.68 0.53 9.31
CA TRP A 151 -4.00 -0.75 9.48
C TRP A 151 -2.92 -0.69 10.56
N TRP A 152 -2.07 0.34 10.53
CA TRP A 152 -1.00 0.52 11.52
C TRP A 152 -1.53 0.71 12.93
N LYS A 153 -2.58 1.52 13.12
CA LYS A 153 -3.26 1.67 14.41
C LYS A 153 -3.80 0.33 14.92
N GLY A 154 -4.37 -0.47 14.02
CA GLY A 154 -4.84 -1.83 14.32
C GLY A 154 -3.71 -2.75 14.80
N GLU A 155 -2.55 -2.73 14.12
CA GLU A 155 -1.39 -3.53 14.52
C GLU A 155 -0.78 -3.08 15.86
N LEU A 156 -0.70 -1.78 16.13
CA LEU A 156 -0.26 -1.27 17.44
C LEU A 156 -1.22 -1.73 18.56
N ALA A 157 -2.53 -1.66 18.33
CA ALA A 157 -3.52 -2.13 19.28
C ALA A 157 -3.45 -3.66 19.48
N ARG A 158 -3.18 -4.42 18.43
CA ARG A 158 -2.99 -5.88 18.47
C ARG A 158 -1.77 -6.25 19.32
N THR A 159 -0.62 -5.65 19.06
CA THR A 159 0.62 -5.88 19.82
C THR A 159 0.45 -5.51 21.29
N ARG A 160 -0.21 -4.39 21.60
CA ARG A 160 -0.49 -3.98 22.99
C ARG A 160 -1.36 -5.01 23.72
N LYS A 161 -2.40 -5.56 23.07
CA LYS A 161 -3.24 -6.60 23.67
C LYS A 161 -2.47 -7.89 23.96
N LEU A 162 -1.62 -8.33 23.02
CA LEU A 162 -0.81 -9.54 23.20
C LEU A 162 0.16 -9.41 24.38
N GLN A 163 0.84 -8.26 24.51
CA GLN A 163 1.73 -7.99 25.65
C GLN A 163 1.01 -8.03 27.00
N VAL A 164 -0.25 -7.58 27.06
CA VAL A 164 -1.06 -7.60 28.30
C VAL A 164 -1.47 -9.03 28.68
N THR A 165 -1.72 -9.90 27.70
CA THR A 165 -2.08 -11.31 27.94
C THR A 165 -0.85 -12.13 28.33
N GLU A 166 0.30 -11.93 27.67
CA GLU A 166 1.56 -12.62 27.99
C GLU A 166 2.02 -12.32 29.43
N ASN A 167 1.90 -11.08 29.89
CA ASN A 167 2.23 -10.68 31.27
C ASN A 167 1.32 -11.29 32.35
N ARG A 168 0.24 -11.99 31.98
CA ARG A 168 -0.66 -12.66 32.92
C ARG A 168 -0.42 -14.16 33.05
N GLU A 169 0.38 -14.77 32.17
CA GLU A 169 0.39 -16.23 32.05
C GLU A 169 1.70 -16.96 32.42
N HIS A 170 2.90 -16.36 32.52
CA HIS A 170 4.16 -16.99 33.02
C HIS A 170 5.11 -15.87 33.54
N ASP A 171 5.76 -15.82 34.73
CA ASP A 171 6.46 -16.79 35.60
C ASP A 171 6.69 -18.19 35.01
N GLU A 172 7.65 -18.30 34.09
CA GLU A 172 8.66 -19.38 33.99
C GLU A 172 9.46 -19.21 32.68
N GLU A 173 10.76 -19.52 32.77
CA GLU A 173 11.80 -19.26 31.78
C GLU A 173 11.66 -20.15 30.54
N ASP A 174 11.60 -19.56 29.34
CA ASP A 174 12.34 -20.06 28.17
C ASP A 174 12.47 -18.97 27.08
N ASP A 175 13.73 -18.70 26.72
CA ASP A 175 14.17 -17.77 25.68
C ASP A 175 13.99 -18.43 24.31
N ASP A 176 12.97 -18.03 23.54
CA ASP A 176 13.11 -18.04 22.09
C ASP A 176 12.40 -16.89 21.37
N ARG A 177 13.14 -16.28 20.45
CA ARG A 177 12.94 -14.96 19.85
C ARG A 177 11.81 -14.91 18.83
N ARG A 178 10.54 -15.01 19.26
CA ARG A 178 9.40 -14.50 18.48
C ARG A 178 9.04 -13.10 18.95
N GLY A 179 9.93 -12.14 18.67
CA GLY A 179 9.63 -10.72 18.86
C GLY A 179 8.26 -10.39 18.26
N ASN A 180 7.43 -9.69 19.03
CA ASN A 180 6.08 -9.29 18.67
C ASN A 180 6.15 -8.23 17.55
N ILE A 181 6.47 -8.66 16.32
CA ILE A 181 6.76 -7.79 15.18
C ILE A 181 5.43 -7.25 14.64
N THR A 182 5.21 -5.96 14.82
CA THR A 182 4.13 -5.22 14.17
C THR A 182 4.21 -5.39 12.65
N ARG A 183 3.11 -5.78 12.00
CA ARG A 183 3.09 -6.07 10.56
C ARG A 183 2.76 -4.81 9.75
N GLN A 184 3.78 -4.04 9.38
CA GLN A 184 3.58 -2.89 8.50
C GLN A 184 3.26 -3.31 7.05
N LEU A 185 2.64 -2.42 6.29
CA LEU A 185 2.47 -2.58 4.84
C LEU A 185 3.76 -2.17 4.09
N GLY A 186 3.87 -2.59 2.83
CA GLY A 186 5.09 -2.43 2.02
C GLY A 186 5.38 -0.98 1.65
N SER A 187 4.48 -0.29 0.96
CA SER A 187 4.58 1.15 0.69
C SER A 187 3.23 1.73 0.28
N VAL A 188 3.11 3.06 0.29
CA VAL A 188 1.94 3.77 -0.23
C VAL A 188 2.36 4.94 -1.10
N VAL A 189 1.70 5.08 -2.24
CA VAL A 189 1.83 6.22 -3.16
C VAL A 189 0.49 6.91 -3.27
N THR A 190 0.44 8.19 -2.93
CA THR A 190 -0.73 9.05 -3.17
C THR A 190 -0.42 10.08 -4.23
N VAL A 191 -1.26 10.13 -5.26
CA VAL A 191 -1.22 11.13 -6.32
C VAL A 191 -2.38 12.10 -6.12
N GLY A 192 -2.10 13.29 -5.60
CA GLY A 192 -3.10 14.33 -5.38
C GLY A 192 -4.19 14.00 -4.35
N GLY A 193 -4.03 12.92 -3.57
CA GLY A 193 -4.98 12.55 -2.51
C GLY A 193 -4.55 13.09 -1.15
N PRO A 194 -5.34 13.94 -0.48
CA PRO A 194 -5.03 14.42 0.87
C PRO A 194 -5.23 13.33 1.94
N LEU A 195 -4.54 13.47 3.07
CA LEU A 195 -4.93 12.78 4.31
C LEU A 195 -6.14 13.51 4.89
N LEU A 196 -7.26 12.81 5.06
CA LEU A 196 -8.55 13.38 5.48
C LEU A 196 -8.65 13.50 7.00
N SER A 197 -8.07 12.54 7.71
CA SER A 197 -8.01 12.50 9.15
C SER A 197 -6.79 13.26 9.67
N TYR A 198 -6.92 13.81 10.88
CA TYR A 198 -5.76 14.31 11.60
C TYR A 198 -5.14 13.16 12.41
N PRO A 199 -3.92 12.72 12.08
CA PRO A 199 -3.36 11.52 12.70
C PRO A 199 -2.97 11.80 14.15
N THR A 200 -3.63 11.10 15.07
CA THR A 200 -3.25 10.96 16.48
C THR A 200 -2.63 9.58 16.67
N VAL A 201 -1.38 9.42 16.22
CA VAL A 201 -0.62 8.18 16.40
C VAL A 201 0.51 8.42 17.40
N GLU A 202 0.63 7.55 18.41
CA GLU A 202 1.75 7.58 19.36
C GLU A 202 3.08 7.25 18.67
N LYS A 203 3.04 6.25 17.78
CA LYS A 203 4.19 5.82 16.96
C LYS A 203 3.85 5.99 15.48
N PRO A 204 4.60 6.81 14.72
CA PRO A 204 4.40 6.97 13.29
C PRO A 204 4.50 5.64 12.54
N CYS A 205 3.74 5.51 11.45
CA CYS A 205 3.74 4.33 10.60
C CYS A 205 5.10 4.19 9.88
N PRO A 206 5.78 3.04 9.98
CA PRO A 206 7.07 2.84 9.33
C PRO A 206 6.99 2.59 7.82
N THR A 207 5.78 2.34 7.28
CA THR A 207 5.53 2.16 5.84
C THR A 207 5.97 3.41 5.06
N PRO A 208 6.88 3.28 4.08
CA PRO A 208 7.27 4.38 3.20
C PRO A 208 6.08 4.98 2.44
N LEU A 209 5.96 6.30 2.49
CA LEU A 209 4.96 7.09 1.77
C LEU A 209 5.63 7.97 0.71
N LEU A 210 5.15 7.92 -0.52
CA LEU A 210 5.42 8.92 -1.55
C LEU A 210 4.16 9.76 -1.82
N ILE A 211 4.32 11.08 -1.74
CA ILE A 211 3.29 12.07 -2.05
C ILE A 211 3.66 12.72 -3.36
N PHE A 212 2.90 12.44 -4.41
CA PHE A 212 3.00 13.14 -5.68
C PHE A 212 1.89 14.18 -5.76
N HIS A 213 2.26 15.44 -6.00
CA HIS A 213 1.28 16.49 -6.21
C HIS A 213 1.78 17.54 -7.21
N ARG A 214 0.82 18.26 -7.80
CA ARG A 214 1.08 19.40 -8.67
C ARG A 214 0.69 20.68 -7.94
N GLY A 215 1.52 21.71 -8.06
CA GLY A 215 1.38 22.92 -7.27
C GLY A 215 1.97 22.78 -5.86
N SER A 216 1.62 23.68 -4.95
CA SER A 216 2.15 23.68 -3.59
C SER A 216 1.18 23.00 -2.63
N LEU A 217 1.63 21.92 -2.00
CA LEU A 217 0.90 21.30 -0.89
C LEU A 217 0.91 22.25 0.31
N CYS A 218 -0.23 22.41 0.98
CA CYS A 218 -0.27 23.28 2.16
C CYS A 218 0.60 22.70 3.28
N LYS A 219 1.30 23.58 4.01
CA LYS A 219 2.22 23.15 5.09
C LYS A 219 1.53 22.30 6.16
N SER A 220 0.25 22.56 6.44
CA SER A 220 -0.53 21.78 7.40
C SER A 220 -0.87 20.37 6.89
N ALA A 221 -1.08 20.18 5.59
CA ALA A 221 -1.28 18.86 5.00
C ALA A 221 0.01 18.04 5.06
N PHE A 222 1.15 18.63 4.66
CA PHE A 222 2.45 17.95 4.79
C PHE A 222 2.76 17.56 6.25
N ALA A 223 2.54 18.48 7.19
CA ALA A 223 2.73 18.19 8.61
C ALA A 223 1.83 17.05 9.11
N SER A 224 0.63 16.92 8.57
CA SER A 224 -0.27 15.79 8.88
C SER A 224 0.31 14.47 8.37
N PHE A 225 0.81 14.42 7.13
CA PHE A 225 1.51 13.24 6.61
C PHE A 225 2.76 12.88 7.43
N SER A 226 3.62 13.84 7.74
CA SER A 226 4.83 13.61 8.54
C SER A 226 4.53 13.19 9.98
N LYS A 227 3.34 13.51 10.50
CA LYS A 227 2.88 13.02 11.80
C LYS A 227 2.36 11.57 11.72
N ALA A 228 1.74 11.20 10.60
CA ALA A 228 1.24 9.84 10.38
C ALA A 228 2.35 8.84 10.04
N PHE A 229 3.35 9.25 9.26
CA PHE A 229 4.35 8.36 8.65
C PHE A 229 5.77 8.75 9.04
N ALA A 230 6.61 7.75 9.32
CA ALA A 230 8.01 7.96 9.66
C ALA A 230 8.88 8.31 8.43
N LYS A 231 8.50 7.82 7.25
CA LYS A 231 9.23 7.98 5.99
C LYS A 231 8.31 8.60 4.95
N VAL A 232 8.51 9.89 4.67
CA VAL A 232 7.70 10.65 3.71
C VAL A 232 8.60 11.24 2.64
N GLN A 233 8.32 10.93 1.39
CA GLN A 233 8.95 11.53 0.22
C GLN A 233 7.94 12.39 -0.52
N GLU A 234 8.25 13.67 -0.69
CA GLU A 234 7.42 14.61 -1.44
C GLU A 234 7.98 14.82 -2.85
N VAL A 235 7.10 14.76 -3.83
CA VAL A 235 7.39 15.05 -5.24
C VAL A 235 6.46 16.15 -5.69
N GLU A 236 6.98 17.37 -5.71
CA GLU A 236 6.31 18.55 -6.24
C GLU A 236 6.58 18.70 -7.75
N ARG A 237 5.53 18.97 -8.53
CA ARG A 237 5.64 19.38 -9.93
C ARG A 237 5.00 20.76 -10.13
N ARG A 238 5.78 21.68 -10.71
CA ARG A 238 5.44 23.10 -10.88
C ARG A 238 4.61 23.42 -12.13
N ASP A 239 4.15 22.42 -12.87
CA ASP A 239 3.39 22.65 -14.09
C ASP A 239 2.07 23.38 -13.80
N SER A 240 1.80 24.42 -14.60
CA SER A 240 0.74 25.43 -14.40
C SER A 240 -0.69 24.92 -14.66
N GLY A 241 -0.87 23.62 -14.89
CA GLY A 241 -2.18 23.00 -15.07
C GLY A 241 -2.84 22.80 -13.72
N ARG A 242 -3.95 23.52 -13.46
CA ARG A 242 -4.76 23.41 -12.23
C ARG A 242 -5.47 22.06 -12.06
N ASP A 243 -5.34 21.16 -13.03
CA ASP A 243 -6.12 19.94 -13.06
C ASP A 243 -5.44 18.81 -12.29
N ALA A 244 -6.17 18.30 -11.29
CA ALA A 244 -5.87 17.02 -10.65
C ALA A 244 -6.00 15.92 -11.72
N ARG A 245 -4.88 15.58 -12.36
CA ARG A 245 -4.78 14.56 -13.40
C ARG A 245 -3.79 13.47 -13.02
N MET A 246 -3.92 12.30 -13.61
CA MET A 246 -2.92 11.23 -13.47
C MET A 246 -1.56 11.65 -14.05
N PRO A 247 -0.43 11.14 -13.54
CA PRO A 247 0.87 11.30 -14.18
C PRO A 247 0.81 10.78 -15.62
N CYS A 248 1.29 11.57 -16.59
CA CYS A 248 1.17 11.24 -18.01
C CYS A 248 2.52 11.13 -18.72
N SER A 249 3.54 11.85 -18.23
CA SER A 249 4.86 11.86 -18.85
C SER A 249 5.80 10.90 -18.13
N LYS A 250 6.85 10.48 -18.85
CA LYS A 250 7.92 9.69 -18.27
C LYS A 250 8.57 10.42 -17.08
N ASP A 251 8.71 11.73 -17.16
CA ASP A 251 9.32 12.55 -16.10
C ASP A 251 8.44 12.67 -14.84
N GLU A 252 7.12 12.57 -15.00
CA GLU A 252 6.20 12.51 -13.86
C GLU A 252 6.18 11.11 -13.22
N TRP A 253 6.29 10.05 -14.01
CA TRP A 253 6.34 8.67 -13.51
C TRP A 253 7.71 8.26 -12.95
N GLU A 254 8.80 8.84 -13.45
CA GLU A 254 10.18 8.55 -13.03
C GLU A 254 10.39 8.53 -11.51
N PRO A 255 9.94 9.54 -10.73
CA PRO A 255 10.15 9.52 -9.28
C PRO A 255 9.33 8.43 -8.58
N ILE A 256 8.15 8.08 -9.10
CA ILE A 256 7.30 7.01 -8.57
C ILE A 256 7.96 5.65 -8.84
N MET A 257 8.48 5.45 -10.06
CA MET A 257 9.20 4.23 -10.44
C MET A 257 10.51 4.09 -9.66
N ARG A 258 11.25 5.19 -9.43
CA ARG A 258 12.45 5.20 -8.57
C ARG A 258 12.07 4.75 -7.16
N PHE A 259 11.04 5.35 -6.57
CA PHE A 259 10.57 4.96 -5.24
C PHE A 259 10.23 3.47 -5.16
N TRP A 260 9.48 2.93 -6.13
CA TRP A 260 9.18 1.49 -6.18
C TRP A 260 10.44 0.63 -6.36
N SER A 261 11.43 1.08 -7.10
CA SER A 261 12.69 0.34 -7.26
C SER A 261 13.47 0.14 -5.95
N GLU A 262 13.25 1.01 -4.96
CA GLU A 262 13.87 0.98 -3.64
C GLU A 262 13.07 0.16 -2.61
N VAL A 263 11.73 0.12 -2.73
CA VAL A 263 10.85 -0.49 -1.71
C VAL A 263 10.26 -1.84 -2.11
N LEU A 264 10.21 -2.17 -3.40
CA LEU A 264 9.70 -3.46 -3.85
C LEU A 264 10.66 -4.58 -3.47
N GLY A 265 10.09 -5.68 -2.98
CA GLY A 265 10.80 -6.91 -2.70
C GLY A 265 11.37 -7.55 -3.95
N ARG A 266 12.52 -8.22 -3.79
CA ARG A 266 13.08 -9.09 -4.83
C ARG A 266 13.33 -10.45 -4.23
N ARG A 267 12.80 -11.47 -4.89
CA ARG A 267 13.18 -12.86 -4.68
C ARG A 267 14.37 -13.14 -5.57
N THR A 268 15.54 -13.29 -4.97
CA THR A 268 16.69 -13.85 -5.65
C THR A 268 16.45 -15.34 -5.88
N GLY A 269 16.83 -15.85 -7.06
CA GLY A 269 16.76 -17.29 -7.34
C GLY A 269 17.58 -18.08 -6.33
N GLU A 270 17.16 -19.33 -6.07
CA GLU A 270 17.77 -20.26 -5.11
C GLU A 270 19.24 -20.65 -5.44
N ASP A 271 19.80 -20.18 -6.57
CA ASP A 271 21.13 -20.57 -7.07
C ASP A 271 22.20 -19.44 -7.07
N LEU A 272 21.96 -18.32 -6.39
CA LEU A 272 22.96 -17.25 -6.28
C LEU A 272 23.72 -17.34 -4.95
N TYR A 273 24.90 -17.97 -4.99
CA TYR A 273 25.86 -17.95 -3.88
C TYR A 273 26.52 -16.57 -3.79
N GLU A 274 26.39 -15.90 -2.64
CA GLU A 274 27.16 -14.69 -2.35
C GLU A 274 28.60 -15.08 -2.00
N VAL A 275 29.56 -14.73 -2.87
CA VAL A 275 30.99 -14.92 -2.60
C VAL A 275 31.51 -13.68 -1.87
N MET A 276 31.64 -13.77 -0.56
CA MET A 276 32.34 -12.75 0.22
C MET A 276 33.84 -12.94 0.07
N SER A 277 34.51 -12.04 -0.67
CA SER A 277 35.96 -11.93 -0.60
C SER A 277 36.33 -11.27 0.72
N GLY A 278 36.87 -12.03 1.66
CA GLY A 278 37.43 -11.51 2.91
C GLY A 278 38.54 -10.50 2.59
N ALA A 279 38.32 -9.24 2.94
CA ALA A 279 39.39 -8.26 3.04
C ALA A 279 40.24 -8.64 4.27
N THR A 280 41.52 -8.93 4.02
CA THR A 280 42.58 -9.12 5.02
C THR A 280 42.83 -7.86 5.82
#